data_AF-A0A7R9TQA9-F1
#
_entry.id   AF-A0A7R9TQA9-F1
#
_cell.length_a   1.000
_cell.length_b   1.000
_cell.length_c   1.000
_cell.angle_alpha   90.00
_cell.angle_beta   90.00
_cell.angle_gamma   90.00
#
_symmetry.space_group_name_H-M   'P 1'
#
loop_
_entity.id
_entity.type
_entity.pdbx_description
1 polymer ?
#
loop_
_entity_poly.entity_id
_entity_poly.type
_entity_poly.pdbx_seq_one_letter_code
_entity_poly.pdbx_strand_id
1 'polypeptide(L)'
;GEEDFLSPTTEEDESDAKTRWRASRPALVVSSTSWTPDEDLGMLLEAARLYERLYERQQQDSARHHQKGGDKPDAAAARTPPPTTKNIALPRLLLVVTGEGPMRGAFEAEAKRLVASNELGRGVRVATAWLEASDYPLLLGCADLGVSMHASSSGIDLPMKAVDMLGAGAPVAALHYPCVEELVPAGVRGVHFGRAALPV
;
A
#
# COMPACT_ATOMS: atom_id res chain seq x y z
N GLY A 1 1.07 -9.60 16.15
CA GLY A 1 2.01 -10.61 15.62
C GLY A 1 1.67 -10.90 14.17
N GLU A 2 2.36 -11.85 13.54
CA GLU A 2 2.07 -12.29 12.16
C GLU A 2 0.62 -12.73 11.97
N GLU A 3 0.07 -13.46 12.95
CA GLU A 3 -1.31 -13.95 12.97
C GLU A 3 -2.37 -12.83 12.92
N ASP A 4 -2.04 -11.64 13.42
CA ASP A 4 -2.99 -10.53 13.46
C ASP A 4 -3.14 -9.86 12.08
N PHE A 5 -2.14 -9.94 11.19
CA PHE A 5 -2.28 -9.45 9.81
C PHE A 5 -3.13 -10.37 8.93
N LEU A 6 -3.13 -11.67 9.20
CA LEU A 6 -3.82 -12.70 8.41
C LEU A 6 -5.13 -13.17 9.05
N SER A 7 -5.47 -12.62 10.21
CA SER A 7 -6.75 -12.86 10.88
C SER A 7 -7.93 -12.32 10.06
N PRO A 8 -9.15 -12.86 10.24
CA PRO A 8 -10.33 -12.41 9.50
C PRO A 8 -10.48 -10.90 9.54
N THR A 9 -10.80 -10.27 8.41
CA THR A 9 -10.95 -8.81 8.30
C THR A 9 -12.27 -8.30 8.87
N THR A 10 -13.19 -9.22 9.20
CA THR A 10 -14.51 -8.94 9.74
C THR A 10 -14.73 -9.58 11.10
N GLU A 11 -15.65 -9.00 11.86
CA GLU A 11 -16.16 -9.52 13.12
C GLU A 11 -17.69 -9.60 13.05
N GLU A 12 -18.27 -10.56 13.76
CA GLU A 12 -19.72 -10.67 13.89
C GLU A 12 -20.18 -9.76 15.03
N ASP A 13 -21.22 -8.97 14.79
CA ASP A 13 -21.88 -8.24 15.86
C ASP A 13 -22.73 -9.21 16.68
N GLU A 14 -22.31 -9.51 17.92
CA GLU A 14 -23.00 -10.43 18.84
C GLU A 14 -24.47 -10.04 19.09
N SER A 15 -24.85 -8.79 18.79
CA SER A 15 -26.19 -8.27 19.01
C SER A 15 -27.15 -8.40 17.83
N ASP A 16 -26.68 -8.58 16.59
CA ASP A 16 -27.53 -8.48 15.38
C ASP A 16 -27.14 -9.43 14.23
N ALA A 17 -26.25 -10.42 14.47
CA ALA A 17 -25.75 -11.37 13.46
C ALA A 17 -25.23 -10.70 12.17
N LYS A 18 -24.80 -9.43 12.27
CA LYS A 18 -24.39 -8.60 11.14
C LYS A 18 -22.88 -8.52 11.11
N THR A 19 -22.29 -8.91 9.99
CA THR A 19 -20.85 -8.86 9.77
C THR A 19 -20.39 -7.41 9.55
N ARG A 20 -19.36 -6.98 10.27
CA ARG A 20 -18.73 -5.65 10.08
C ARG A 20 -17.21 -5.77 9.98
N TRP A 21 -16.58 -4.77 9.38
CA TRP A 21 -15.12 -4.68 9.33
C TRP A 21 -14.53 -4.52 10.73
N ARG A 22 -13.47 -5.27 11.04
CA ARG A 22 -12.70 -5.08 12.27
C ARG A 22 -11.98 -3.74 12.23
N ALA A 23 -12.05 -2.97 13.32
CA ALA A 23 -11.37 -1.68 13.42
C ALA A 23 -9.85 -1.79 13.27
N SER A 24 -9.26 -2.94 13.64
CA SER A 24 -7.82 -3.21 13.56
C SER A 24 -7.38 -3.90 12.27
N ARG A 25 -8.28 -4.10 11.29
CA ARG A 25 -7.92 -4.79 10.05
C ARG A 25 -6.80 -4.01 9.32
N PRO A 26 -5.81 -4.70 8.75
CA PRO A 26 -4.90 -4.03 7.82
C PRO A 26 -5.69 -3.58 6.58
N ALA A 27 -5.25 -2.48 5.97
CA ALA A 27 -5.66 -2.12 4.63
C ALA A 27 -4.94 -3.04 3.63
N LEU A 28 -5.70 -3.61 2.69
CA LEU A 28 -5.21 -4.51 1.65
C LEU A 28 -4.78 -3.70 0.44
N VAL A 29 -3.47 -3.73 0.15
CA VAL A 29 -2.89 -3.14 -1.05
C VAL A 29 -2.49 -4.26 -1.99
N VAL A 30 -2.92 -4.21 -3.24
CA VAL A 30 -2.62 -5.25 -4.23
C VAL A 30 -1.83 -4.66 -5.38
N SER A 31 -0.69 -5.28 -5.71
CA SER A 31 0.08 -4.97 -6.91
C SER A 31 0.12 -6.19 -7.81
N SER A 32 -0.34 -6.04 -9.05
CA SER A 32 -0.29 -7.09 -10.07
C SER A 32 0.94 -6.87 -10.94
N THR A 33 1.76 -7.88 -11.17
CA THR A 33 3.07 -7.76 -11.85
C THR A 33 3.37 -8.98 -12.71
N SER A 34 4.11 -8.77 -13.79
CA SER A 34 4.71 -9.85 -14.60
C SER A 34 6.13 -10.19 -14.15
N TRP A 35 6.58 -9.59 -13.03
CA TRP A 35 7.91 -9.73 -12.45
C TRP A 35 9.04 -9.57 -13.48
N THR A 36 8.87 -8.60 -14.38
CA THR A 36 9.83 -8.28 -15.44
C THR A 36 10.69 -7.08 -15.04
N PRO A 37 11.94 -6.96 -15.53
CA PRO A 37 12.87 -5.86 -15.16
C PRO A 37 12.42 -4.44 -15.47
N ASP A 38 11.49 -4.27 -16.40
CA ASP A 38 10.88 -2.98 -16.74
C ASP A 38 9.90 -2.49 -15.65
N GLU A 39 9.30 -3.42 -14.89
CA GLU A 39 8.49 -3.13 -13.72
C GLU A 39 9.46 -2.89 -12.54
N ASP A 40 9.78 -1.63 -12.26
CA ASP A 40 10.66 -1.23 -11.15
C ASP A 40 10.02 -1.52 -9.78
N LEU A 41 9.94 -2.80 -9.40
CA LEU A 41 9.37 -3.27 -8.13
C LEU A 41 10.22 -2.87 -6.92
N GLY A 42 11.46 -2.42 -7.13
CA GLY A 42 12.28 -1.81 -6.09
C GLY A 42 11.61 -0.56 -5.53
N MET A 43 10.98 0.24 -6.38
CA MET A 43 10.17 1.40 -5.96
C MET A 43 9.05 1.01 -4.99
N LEU A 44 8.40 -0.12 -5.21
CA LEU A 44 7.32 -0.60 -4.34
C LEU A 44 7.84 -0.96 -2.94
N LEU A 45 9.01 -1.60 -2.84
CA LEU A 45 9.66 -1.89 -1.56
C LEU A 45 10.16 -0.62 -0.86
N GLU A 46 10.71 0.34 -1.60
CA GLU A 46 11.11 1.63 -1.04
C GLU A 46 9.90 2.42 -0.49
N ALA A 47 8.77 2.40 -1.21
CA ALA A 47 7.52 2.97 -0.72
C ALA A 47 7.04 2.29 0.57
N ALA A 48 7.11 0.95 0.64
CA ALA A 48 6.78 0.20 1.84
C ALA A 48 7.68 0.59 3.04
N ARG A 49 9.00 0.75 2.82
CA ARG A 49 9.95 1.22 3.86
C ARG A 49 9.67 2.64 4.31
N LEU A 50 9.29 3.53 3.39
CA LEU A 50 8.89 4.90 3.71
C LEU A 50 7.62 4.91 4.58
N TYR A 51 6.63 4.10 4.21
CA TYR A 51 5.41 3.94 4.97
C TYR A 51 5.67 3.39 6.37
N GLU A 52 6.48 2.33 6.50
CA GLU A 52 6.87 1.75 7.79
C GLU A 52 7.45 2.82 8.73
N ARG A 53 8.39 3.63 8.25
CA ARG A 53 8.98 4.73 9.04
C ARG A 53 7.96 5.79 9.46
N LEU A 54 6.98 6.10 8.61
CA LEU A 54 5.91 7.04 8.95
C LEU A 54 4.98 6.45 10.01
N TYR A 55 4.61 5.18 9.85
CA TYR A 55 3.78 4.44 10.79
C TYR A 55 4.44 4.40 12.17
N GLU A 56 5.70 3.98 12.25
CA GLU A 56 6.42 3.93 13.54
C GLU A 56 6.50 5.29 14.23
N ARG A 57 6.78 6.37 13.49
CA ARG A 57 6.80 7.73 14.05
C ARG A 57 5.44 8.12 14.65
N GLN A 58 4.35 7.85 13.94
CA GLN A 58 3.02 8.18 14.44
C GLN A 58 2.67 7.38 15.70
N GLN A 59 3.08 6.10 15.78
CA GLN A 59 2.87 5.30 16.98
C GLN A 59 3.68 5.79 18.17
N GLN A 60 4.92 6.25 17.95
CA GLN A 60 5.75 6.86 18.99
C GLN A 60 5.16 8.18 19.48
N ASP A 61 4.70 9.04 18.58
CA ASP A 61 4.11 10.34 18.92
C ASP A 61 2.79 10.19 19.70
N SER A 62 1.99 9.18 19.32
CA SER A 62 0.73 8.84 20.01
C SER A 62 0.98 8.30 21.42
N ALA A 63 2.02 7.46 21.60
CA ALA A 63 2.43 6.96 22.91
C ALA A 63 2.96 8.09 23.82
N ARG A 64 3.75 9.02 23.28
CA ARG A 64 4.27 10.19 24.02
C ARG A 64 3.16 11.13 24.48
N HIS A 65 2.14 11.36 23.65
CA HIS A 65 0.99 12.20 24.03
C HIS A 65 0.14 11.55 25.13
N HIS A 66 -0.08 10.24 25.07
CA HIS A 66 -0.79 9.52 26.15
C HIS A 66 -0.04 9.59 27.49
N GLN A 67 1.30 9.66 27.47
CA GLN A 67 2.13 9.75 28.67
C GLN A 67 2.25 11.18 29.24
N LYS A 68 1.98 12.21 28.44
CA LYS A 68 2.03 13.63 28.83
C LYS A 68 0.67 14.23 29.24
N GLY A 69 -0.41 13.45 29.25
CA GLY A 69 -1.76 13.88 29.68
C GLY A 69 -1.90 14.29 31.16
N GLY A 70 -0.78 14.50 31.87
CA GLY A 70 -0.72 15.00 33.24
C GLY A 70 -0.31 16.48 33.39
N ASP A 71 0.14 17.18 32.33
CA ASP A 71 0.58 18.58 32.47
C ASP A 71 0.19 19.47 31.28
N LYS A 72 -0.19 20.72 31.61
CA LYS A 72 -0.58 21.79 30.67
C LYS A 72 0.53 22.11 29.65
N PRO A 73 0.20 22.48 28.40
CA PRO A 73 1.23 22.79 27.41
C PRO A 73 1.65 24.26 27.45
N ASP A 74 2.96 24.49 27.54
CA ASP A 74 3.59 25.78 27.22
C ASP A 74 3.89 25.88 25.72
N ALA A 75 3.63 27.06 25.18
CA ALA A 75 3.76 27.41 23.76
C ALA A 75 5.20 27.83 23.41
N ALA A 76 5.90 27.07 22.56
CA ALA A 76 6.83 27.58 21.53
C ALA A 76 7.67 26.45 20.90
N ALA A 77 7.40 26.14 19.62
CA ALA A 77 8.40 25.78 18.62
C ALA A 77 7.72 25.55 17.26
N ALA A 78 7.36 26.63 16.57
CA ALA A 78 6.83 26.59 15.21
C ALA A 78 7.99 26.48 14.20
N ARG A 79 8.19 25.29 13.65
CA ARG A 79 8.78 25.08 12.32
C ARG A 79 7.68 24.47 11.45
N THR A 80 7.24 25.21 10.44
CA THR A 80 6.08 24.87 9.61
C THR A 80 6.37 23.63 8.76
N PRO A 81 5.69 22.48 8.97
CA PRO A 81 5.76 21.35 8.05
C PRO A 81 4.99 21.66 6.74
N PRO A 82 5.31 20.99 5.63
CA PRO A 82 4.55 21.06 4.38
C PRO A 82 3.07 20.71 4.61
N PRO A 83 2.14 21.15 3.73
CA PRO A 83 0.70 21.15 3.97
C PRO A 83 0.23 19.78 4.47
N THR A 84 -0.12 19.73 5.75
CA THR A 84 -0.48 18.50 6.43
C THR A 84 -1.82 18.01 5.91
N THR A 85 -1.80 16.81 5.31
CA THR A 85 -2.94 15.91 5.30
C THR A 85 -3.58 15.91 6.68
N LYS A 86 -4.91 15.87 6.76
CA LYS A 86 -5.64 15.69 8.03
C LYS A 86 -4.91 14.61 8.86
N ASN A 87 -4.82 14.80 10.18
CA ASN A 87 -4.15 13.90 11.12
C ASN A 87 -4.87 12.54 11.16
N ILE A 88 -4.72 11.75 10.10
CA ILE A 88 -5.35 10.45 9.90
C ILE A 88 -4.38 9.41 10.46
N ALA A 89 -4.88 8.54 11.32
CA ALA A 89 -4.12 7.39 11.79
C ALA A 89 -3.76 6.51 10.59
N LEU A 90 -2.48 6.20 10.44
CA LEU A 90 -1.96 5.36 9.38
C LEU A 90 -2.38 3.91 9.69
N PRO A 91 -3.18 3.26 8.82
CA PRO A 91 -3.53 1.87 9.02
C PRO A 91 -2.29 0.98 8.88
N ARG A 92 -2.36 -0.24 9.41
CA ARG A 92 -1.40 -1.28 9.00
C ARG A 92 -1.71 -1.68 7.56
N LEU A 93 -0.70 -2.05 6.78
CA LEU A 93 -0.84 -2.44 5.39
C LEU A 93 -0.48 -3.91 5.19
N LEU A 94 -1.33 -4.64 4.49
CA LEU A 94 -0.99 -5.91 3.86
C LEU A 94 -0.80 -5.65 2.37
N LEU A 95 0.46 -5.63 1.93
CA LEU A 95 0.84 -5.52 0.53
C LEU A 95 0.93 -6.91 -0.08
N VAL A 96 0.00 -7.24 -0.96
CA VAL A 96 0.01 -8.48 -1.75
C VAL A 96 0.54 -8.17 -3.14
N VAL A 97 1.60 -8.85 -3.55
CA VAL A 97 2.15 -8.76 -4.90
C VAL A 97 1.88 -10.08 -5.63
N THR A 98 1.16 -10.02 -6.75
CA THR A 98 0.70 -11.21 -7.47
C THR A 98 1.17 -11.24 -8.93
N GLY A 99 1.26 -12.45 -9.49
CA GLY A 99 1.62 -12.76 -10.87
C GLY A 99 2.81 -13.71 -11.00
N GLU A 100 3.27 -13.95 -12.23
CA GLU A 100 4.39 -14.84 -12.55
C GLU A 100 5.54 -14.10 -13.22
N GLY A 101 6.77 -14.48 -12.88
CA GLY A 101 7.93 -14.10 -13.68
C GLY A 101 9.25 -14.13 -12.91
N PRO A 102 10.35 -13.79 -13.59
CA PRO A 102 11.71 -14.12 -13.15
C PRO A 102 12.17 -13.33 -11.92
N MET A 103 11.67 -12.10 -11.71
CA MET A 103 12.13 -11.25 -10.61
C MET A 103 11.49 -11.53 -9.25
N ARG A 104 10.50 -12.45 -9.19
CA ARG A 104 9.80 -12.77 -7.96
C ARG A 104 10.75 -13.18 -6.83
N GLY A 105 11.72 -14.06 -7.12
CA GLY A 105 12.66 -14.53 -6.11
C GLY A 105 13.55 -13.42 -5.54
N ALA A 106 14.00 -12.50 -6.38
CA ALA A 106 14.82 -11.36 -5.95
C ALA A 106 14.01 -10.39 -5.06
N PHE A 107 12.77 -10.12 -5.43
CA PHE A 107 11.86 -9.30 -4.63
C PHE A 107 11.56 -9.94 -3.26
N GLU A 108 11.24 -11.24 -3.23
CA GLU A 108 10.99 -11.98 -1.98
C GLU A 108 12.23 -11.98 -1.07
N ALA A 109 13.42 -12.15 -1.64
CA ALA A 109 14.67 -12.11 -0.88
C ALA A 109 14.91 -10.73 -0.25
N GLU A 110 14.67 -9.65 -1.00
CA GLU A 110 14.83 -8.29 -0.50
C GLU A 110 13.77 -7.95 0.57
N ALA A 111 12.51 -8.33 0.35
CA ALA A 111 11.46 -8.17 1.37
C ALA A 111 11.82 -8.91 2.67
N LYS A 112 12.33 -10.14 2.59
CA LYS A 112 12.81 -10.91 3.75
C LYS A 112 13.99 -10.22 4.43
N ARG A 113 14.94 -9.69 3.66
CA ARG A 113 16.09 -8.93 4.20
C ARG A 113 15.61 -7.73 5.01
N LEU A 114 14.66 -6.96 4.48
CA LEU A 114 14.09 -5.79 5.14
C LEU A 114 13.32 -6.14 6.42
N VAL A 115 12.61 -7.26 6.43
CA VAL A 115 11.99 -7.77 7.66
C VAL A 115 13.06 -8.16 8.69
N ALA A 116 14.12 -8.86 8.27
CA ALA A 116 15.21 -9.27 9.15
C ALA A 116 16.01 -8.09 9.74
N SER A 117 16.11 -6.96 9.01
CA SER A 117 16.73 -5.72 9.48
C SER A 117 15.80 -4.80 10.26
N ASN A 118 14.56 -5.24 10.56
CA ASN A 118 13.50 -4.44 11.20
C ASN A 118 13.14 -3.15 10.43
N GLU A 119 13.37 -3.12 9.11
CA GLU A 119 12.97 -2.01 8.23
C GLU A 119 11.57 -2.18 7.66
N LEU A 120 11.00 -3.38 7.79
CA LEU A 120 9.60 -3.72 7.57
C LEU A 120 9.13 -4.62 8.71
N GLY A 121 7.84 -4.57 9.04
CA GLY A 121 7.28 -5.57 9.94
C GLY A 121 6.44 -5.03 11.11
N ARG A 122 6.13 -3.75 11.22
CA ARG A 122 5.16 -3.25 12.20
C ARG A 122 3.96 -2.62 11.52
N GLY A 123 4.22 -1.71 10.59
CA GLY A 123 3.23 -1.03 9.77
C GLY A 123 2.86 -1.81 8.52
N VAL A 124 3.84 -2.44 7.86
CA VAL A 124 3.64 -3.11 6.57
C VAL A 124 3.98 -4.60 6.66
N ARG A 125 3.18 -5.43 5.99
CA ARG A 125 3.52 -6.80 5.62
C ARG A 125 3.52 -6.94 4.12
N VAL A 126 4.50 -7.68 3.60
CA VAL A 126 4.59 -8.01 2.18
C VAL A 126 4.33 -9.50 2.03
N ALA A 127 3.42 -9.85 1.13
CA ALA A 127 3.12 -11.22 0.75
C ALA A 127 3.16 -11.33 -0.78
N THR A 128 3.64 -12.45 -1.27
CA THR A 128 3.59 -12.78 -2.70
C THR A 128 2.63 -13.93 -2.91
N ALA A 129 1.72 -13.80 -3.88
CA ALA A 129 0.70 -14.81 -4.13
C ALA A 129 0.69 -15.22 -5.60
N TRP A 130 0.69 -16.54 -5.83
CA TRP A 130 0.21 -17.11 -7.08
C TRP A 130 -1.30 -17.31 -6.95
N LEU A 131 -2.06 -16.87 -7.95
CA LEU A 131 -3.51 -16.93 -7.93
C LEU A 131 -4.00 -17.62 -9.19
N GLU A 132 -5.04 -18.44 -9.06
CA GLU A 132 -5.78 -18.90 -10.21
C GLU A 132 -6.53 -17.74 -10.87
N ALA A 133 -6.86 -17.88 -12.16
CA ALA A 133 -7.53 -16.82 -12.91
C ALA A 133 -8.89 -16.41 -12.30
N SER A 134 -9.57 -17.32 -11.61
CA SER A 134 -10.82 -17.05 -10.89
C SER A 134 -10.61 -16.27 -9.58
N ASP A 135 -9.47 -16.44 -8.94
CA ASP A 135 -9.18 -15.84 -7.62
C ASP A 135 -8.65 -14.42 -7.75
N TYR A 136 -8.04 -14.09 -8.88
CA TYR A 136 -7.50 -12.76 -9.14
C TYR A 136 -8.57 -11.65 -9.05
N PRO A 137 -9.72 -11.72 -9.75
CA PRO A 137 -10.79 -10.71 -9.60
C PRO A 137 -11.34 -10.61 -8.18
N LEU A 138 -11.39 -11.73 -7.44
CA LEU A 138 -11.85 -11.74 -6.05
C LEU A 138 -10.87 -10.99 -5.14
N LEU A 139 -9.57 -11.22 -5.28
CA LEU A 139 -8.56 -10.47 -4.55
C LEU A 139 -8.63 -8.98 -4.87
N LEU A 140 -8.75 -8.62 -6.16
CA LEU A 140 -8.86 -7.22 -6.58
C LEU A 140 -10.11 -6.56 -5.99
N GLY A 141 -11.26 -7.23 -6.00
CA GLY A 141 -12.51 -6.71 -5.43
C GLY A 141 -12.46 -6.54 -3.91
N CYS A 142 -11.51 -7.18 -3.23
CA CYS A 142 -11.27 -7.01 -1.80
C CYS A 142 -10.23 -5.91 -1.49
N ALA A 143 -9.50 -5.41 -2.48
CA ALA A 143 -8.41 -4.47 -2.27
C ALA A 143 -8.93 -3.09 -1.85
N ASP A 144 -8.32 -2.52 -0.81
CA ASP A 144 -8.53 -1.11 -0.46
C ASP A 144 -7.80 -0.18 -1.45
N LEU A 145 -6.72 -0.66 -2.08
CA LEU A 145 -5.96 0.06 -3.11
C LEU A 145 -5.25 -0.92 -4.06
N GLY A 146 -5.40 -0.71 -5.36
CA GLY A 146 -4.58 -1.30 -6.41
C GLY A 146 -3.34 -0.44 -6.73
N VAL A 147 -2.19 -1.07 -6.97
CA VAL A 147 -0.97 -0.39 -7.42
C VAL A 147 -0.54 -0.98 -8.76
N SER A 148 -0.49 -0.16 -9.80
CA SER A 148 0.00 -0.54 -11.12
C SER A 148 1.35 0.10 -11.39
N MET A 149 2.40 -0.73 -11.40
CA MET A 149 3.75 -0.35 -11.82
C MET A 149 3.95 -0.43 -13.34
N HIS A 150 2.92 -0.87 -14.08
CA HIS A 150 2.98 -1.04 -15.52
C HIS A 150 3.19 0.30 -16.22
N ALA A 151 4.22 0.36 -17.07
CA ALA A 151 4.38 1.40 -18.06
C ALA A 151 4.69 0.76 -19.41
N SER A 152 3.95 1.15 -20.45
CA SER A 152 4.26 0.70 -21.81
C SER A 152 5.46 1.48 -22.34
N SER A 153 6.42 0.77 -22.96
CA SER A 153 7.57 1.37 -23.63
C SER A 153 7.17 2.17 -24.88
N SER A 154 6.03 1.83 -25.50
CA SER A 154 5.46 2.61 -26.61
C SER A 154 4.74 3.87 -26.11
N GLY A 155 4.31 3.87 -24.84
CA GLY A 155 3.50 4.91 -24.22
C GLY A 155 2.04 4.93 -24.69
N ILE A 156 1.64 4.05 -25.62
CA ILE A 156 0.32 4.03 -26.26
C ILE A 156 -0.59 2.97 -25.64
N ASP A 157 -0.02 1.88 -25.12
CA ASP A 157 -0.82 0.79 -24.60
C ASP A 157 -1.43 1.13 -23.23
N LEU A 158 -2.70 0.79 -23.05
CA LEU A 158 -3.38 0.92 -21.77
C LEU A 158 -2.75 0.00 -20.72
N PRO A 159 -2.69 0.41 -19.44
CA PRO A 159 -2.09 -0.41 -18.40
C PRO A 159 -3.10 -1.47 -17.99
N MET A 160 -3.03 -2.65 -18.62
CA MET A 160 -4.01 -3.73 -18.43
C MET A 160 -4.23 -4.10 -16.96
N LYS A 161 -3.18 -4.05 -16.14
CA LYS A 161 -3.26 -4.28 -14.69
C LYS A 161 -4.12 -3.24 -13.96
N ALA A 162 -4.01 -1.97 -14.35
CA ALA A 162 -4.87 -0.91 -13.81
C ALA A 162 -6.31 -1.05 -14.32
N VAL A 163 -6.49 -1.50 -15.58
CA VAL A 163 -7.83 -1.80 -16.13
C VAL A 163 -8.52 -2.88 -15.29
N ASP A 164 -7.83 -3.97 -14.97
CA ASP A 164 -8.39 -5.06 -14.16
C ASP A 164 -8.81 -4.57 -12.77
N MET A 165 -7.95 -3.81 -12.10
CA MET A 165 -8.22 -3.25 -10.77
C MET A 165 -9.44 -2.33 -10.77
N LEU A 166 -9.53 -1.41 -11.75
CA LEU A 166 -10.68 -0.53 -11.91
C LEU A 166 -11.95 -1.30 -12.27
N GLY A 167 -11.83 -2.34 -13.11
CA GLY A 167 -12.93 -3.22 -13.49
C GLY A 167 -13.49 -4.03 -12.32
N ALA A 168 -12.63 -4.41 -11.38
CA ALA A 168 -12.99 -5.05 -10.11
C ALA A 168 -13.50 -4.07 -9.04
N GLY A 169 -13.46 -2.75 -9.31
CA GLY A 169 -13.95 -1.72 -8.40
C GLY A 169 -12.92 -1.18 -7.40
N ALA A 170 -11.66 -1.63 -7.47
CA ALA A 170 -10.59 -1.12 -6.62
C ALA A 170 -10.09 0.25 -7.13
N PRO A 171 -9.87 1.24 -6.25
CA PRO A 171 -9.18 2.47 -6.64
C PRO A 171 -7.72 2.15 -6.99
N VAL A 172 -7.12 2.90 -7.92
CA VAL A 172 -5.78 2.59 -8.43
C VAL A 172 -4.79 3.74 -8.26
N ALA A 173 -3.62 3.44 -7.70
CA ALA A 173 -2.42 4.23 -7.87
C ALA A 173 -1.66 3.69 -9.09
N ALA A 174 -1.52 4.47 -10.16
CA ALA A 174 -0.84 4.04 -11.38
C ALA A 174 0.42 4.86 -11.64
N LEU A 175 1.48 4.19 -12.09
CA LEU A 175 2.69 4.84 -12.57
C LEU A 175 2.34 5.74 -13.77
N HIS A 176 2.82 6.98 -13.75
CA HIS A 176 2.54 7.95 -14.80
C HIS A 176 3.26 7.62 -16.10
N TYR A 177 2.51 7.57 -17.20
CA TYR A 177 2.99 7.56 -18.58
C TYR A 177 1.88 8.05 -19.54
N PRO A 178 2.17 8.45 -20.78
CA PRO A 178 1.23 9.25 -21.61
C PRO A 178 -0.22 8.74 -21.70
N CYS A 179 -0.44 7.43 -21.88
CA CYS A 179 -1.78 6.85 -22.02
C CYS A 179 -2.54 6.67 -20.68
N VAL A 180 -1.86 6.73 -19.52
CA VAL A 180 -2.51 6.44 -18.22
C VAL A 180 -3.65 7.42 -17.89
N GLU A 181 -3.54 8.67 -18.34
CA GLU A 181 -4.50 9.74 -18.04
C GLU A 181 -5.86 9.51 -18.71
N GLU A 182 -5.90 8.74 -19.81
CA GLU A 182 -7.15 8.33 -20.45
C GLU A 182 -7.92 7.31 -19.59
N LEU A 183 -7.21 6.46 -18.85
CA LEU A 183 -7.80 5.41 -18.02
C LEU A 183 -8.12 5.87 -16.60
N VAL A 184 -7.23 6.67 -16.01
CA VAL A 184 -7.34 7.16 -14.63
C VAL A 184 -7.37 8.69 -14.65
N PRO A 185 -8.55 9.30 -14.90
CA PRO A 185 -8.69 10.74 -14.72
C PRO A 185 -8.40 11.11 -13.27
N ALA A 186 -7.55 12.11 -13.06
CA ALA A 186 -7.11 12.52 -11.73
C ALA A 186 -8.30 12.84 -10.81
N GLY A 187 -8.33 12.20 -9.63
CA GLY A 187 -9.28 12.52 -8.57
C GLY A 187 -10.65 11.85 -8.65
N VAL A 188 -10.90 10.94 -9.61
CA VAL A 188 -12.18 10.22 -9.74
C VAL A 188 -12.11 8.81 -9.14
N ARG A 189 -11.17 7.98 -9.59
CA ARG A 189 -11.02 6.57 -9.17
C ARG A 189 -9.57 6.14 -8.94
N GLY A 190 -8.64 7.09 -8.94
CA GLY A 190 -7.23 6.79 -8.79
C GLY A 190 -6.35 8.02 -8.74
N VAL A 191 -5.07 7.76 -8.51
CA VAL A 191 -4.00 8.76 -8.44
C VAL A 191 -2.84 8.32 -9.33
N HIS A 192 -2.09 9.29 -9.84
CA HIS A 192 -0.84 9.03 -10.54
C HIS A 192 0.34 9.24 -9.62
N PHE A 193 1.37 8.41 -9.77
CA PHE A 193 2.68 8.65 -9.17
C PHE A 193 3.76 8.58 -10.25
N GLY A 194 4.83 9.34 -10.06
CA GLY A 194 5.98 9.34 -10.97
C GLY A 194 7.18 8.67 -10.33
N ARG A 195 8.15 8.28 -11.18
CA ARG A 195 9.50 8.02 -10.68
C ARG A 195 10.07 9.32 -10.15
N ALA A 196 10.63 9.32 -8.94
CA ALA A 196 11.40 10.46 -8.48
C ALA A 196 12.53 10.70 -9.50
N ALA A 197 12.69 11.94 -9.98
CA ALA A 197 13.85 12.27 -10.79
C ALA A 197 15.09 11.94 -9.97
N LEU A 198 15.89 10.96 -10.42
CA LEU A 198 17.22 10.78 -9.87
C LEU A 198 17.94 12.12 -10.07
N PRO A 199 18.54 12.72 -9.03
CA PRO A 199 19.41 13.87 -9.24
C PRO A 199 20.51 13.42 -10.21
N VAL A 200 20.56 14.09 -11.37
CA VAL A 200 21.59 13.94 -12.40
C VAL A 200 22.94 14.41 -11.87
#